data_AF-A0A0S8HXL3-F1
#
_entry.id   AF-A0A0S8HXL3-F1
#
_cell.length_a   1.000
_cell.length_b   1.000
_cell.length_c   1.000
_cell.angle_alpha   90.00
_cell.angle_beta   90.00
_cell.angle_gamma   90.00
#
_symmetry.space_group_name_H-M   'P 1'
#
loop_
_entity.id
_entity.type
_entity.pdbx_description
1 polymer ?
#
loop_
_entity_poly.entity_id
_entity_poly.type
_entity_poly.pdbx_seq_one_letter_code
_entity_poly.pdbx_strand_id
1 'polypeptide(L)'
;MKRIGSFIFWVLGFFISPSFLIAQDLPKIVVWDLDPRNIKAEYAQELTSILVSEIAKLKKFEVYSQENVRTIAGWTEERMKLGCTDTQCLLALGQMDIAQLVSGSVGKIGTRYSVSLSLFNTQYARSEDAISEFCRTEDELIELVQNSARKLLGISPEQEKAVEKVPAEKVHSKVVEAPEKCEPPKWNIGDSWIYRYEDGSSRKEKVVGEKKDFYLVELEGGVRLAYEKNSMNLKMRIFPGGKRENMTGWVKNAYNFPLFPGKQWSFSYSTATGDYLNEFQVSRIEDVSTLAGRFRCFKIDFVQTGRKSSLSGWVSYWYSPKTKRTVKRKVGGTGNYWAGSTWLQGRELISYELK
;
A
#
# COMPACT_ATOMS: atom_id res chain seq x y z
N MET A 1 76.89 -22.25 -9.29
CA MET A 1 76.82 -23.72 -9.35
C MET A 1 76.03 -24.25 -8.15
N LYS A 2 75.05 -25.14 -8.39
CA LYS A 2 74.29 -26.03 -7.45
C LYS A 2 73.36 -25.31 -6.42
N ARG A 3 72.02 -25.24 -6.47
CA ARG A 3 70.84 -26.09 -6.84
C ARG A 3 70.26 -26.90 -5.64
N ILE A 4 68.92 -26.76 -5.43
CA ILE A 4 67.95 -27.64 -4.70
C ILE A 4 67.84 -27.39 -3.17
N GLY A 5 66.68 -27.32 -2.48
CA GLY A 5 65.28 -27.60 -2.84
C GLY A 5 64.30 -27.30 -1.67
N SER A 6 63.01 -27.31 -2.04
CA SER A 6 61.75 -27.11 -1.27
C SER A 6 61.60 -27.96 0.00
N PHE A 7 60.88 -27.47 1.03
CA PHE A 7 59.89 -28.30 1.75
C PHE A 7 58.85 -27.46 2.51
N ILE A 8 57.60 -27.75 2.17
CA ILE A 8 56.32 -27.26 2.68
C ILE A 8 56.06 -27.84 4.07
N PHE A 9 55.64 -27.02 5.03
CA PHE A 9 54.99 -27.50 6.26
C PHE A 9 53.65 -26.78 6.46
N TRP A 10 52.60 -27.53 6.14
CA TRP A 10 51.19 -27.22 6.35
C TRP A 10 50.86 -27.55 7.82
N VAL A 11 50.43 -26.58 8.61
CA VAL A 11 49.81 -26.85 9.93
C VAL A 11 48.38 -26.33 9.86
N LEU A 12 47.44 -27.27 9.64
CA LEU A 12 46.02 -27.06 9.84
C LEU A 12 45.75 -26.88 11.34
N GLY A 13 45.50 -25.63 11.74
CA GLY A 13 44.76 -25.34 12.96
C GLY A 13 43.26 -25.49 12.69
N PHE A 14 42.73 -26.65 13.06
CA PHE A 14 41.30 -26.98 13.02
C PHE A 14 40.57 -26.15 14.11
N PHE A 15 40.17 -24.93 13.78
CA PHE A 15 39.30 -24.10 14.62
C PHE A 15 37.85 -24.60 14.48
N ILE A 16 37.45 -25.51 15.37
CA ILE A 16 36.05 -25.89 15.58
C ILE A 16 35.38 -24.73 16.32
N SER A 17 34.82 -23.76 15.60
CA SER A 17 33.93 -22.78 16.21
C SER A 17 32.57 -23.44 16.46
N PRO A 18 32.06 -23.46 17.70
CA PRO A 18 30.73 -23.98 18.00
C PRO A 18 29.70 -23.05 17.34
N SER A 19 28.91 -23.60 16.43
CA SER A 19 27.75 -22.92 15.88
C SER A 19 26.76 -22.68 17.02
N PHE A 20 26.71 -21.44 17.51
CA PHE A 20 25.60 -20.98 18.33
C PHE A 20 24.33 -21.13 17.50
N LEU A 21 23.52 -22.15 17.83
CA LEU A 21 22.12 -22.20 17.43
C LEU A 21 21.40 -21.11 18.22
N ILE A 22 21.30 -19.92 17.63
CA ILE A 22 20.40 -18.89 18.12
C ILE A 22 18.99 -19.40 17.84
N ALA A 23 18.31 -19.86 18.89
CA ALA A 23 16.85 -20.03 18.85
C ALA A 23 16.25 -18.65 18.58
N GLN A 24 15.71 -18.44 17.37
CA GLN A 24 14.99 -17.22 17.05
C GLN A 24 13.63 -17.28 17.73
N ASP A 25 13.43 -16.43 18.74
CA ASP A 25 12.14 -16.26 19.40
C ASP A 25 11.10 -15.80 18.37
N LEU A 26 9.89 -16.36 18.43
CA LEU A 26 8.84 -16.01 17.48
C LEU A 26 8.31 -14.61 17.79
N PRO A 27 8.06 -13.76 16.77
CA PRO A 27 7.50 -12.44 16.99
C PRO A 27 6.12 -12.53 17.65
N LYS A 28 5.93 -11.76 18.73
CA LYS A 28 4.66 -11.69 19.48
C LYS A 28 3.65 -10.81 18.76
N ILE A 29 2.45 -11.32 18.54
CA ILE A 29 1.34 -10.61 17.89
C ILE A 29 0.14 -10.58 18.83
N VAL A 30 -0.46 -9.41 18.98
CA VAL A 30 -1.73 -9.26 19.70
C VAL A 30 -2.89 -9.17 18.72
N VAL A 31 -4.00 -9.83 19.04
CA VAL A 31 -5.28 -9.62 18.35
C VAL A 31 -6.21 -8.87 19.28
N TRP A 32 -6.65 -7.70 18.82
CA TRP A 32 -7.67 -6.89 19.48
C TRP A 32 -9.07 -7.38 19.09
N ASP A 33 -10.03 -7.21 20.02
CA ASP A 33 -11.40 -7.61 19.78
C ASP A 33 -11.99 -6.85 18.59
N LEU A 34 -12.70 -7.57 17.73
CA LEU A 34 -13.31 -7.00 16.54
C LEU A 34 -14.47 -6.07 16.94
N ASP A 35 -14.42 -4.83 16.46
CA ASP A 35 -15.46 -3.83 16.71
C ASP A 35 -16.79 -4.23 16.04
N PRO A 36 -17.88 -4.48 16.82
CA PRO A 36 -19.16 -4.91 16.27
C PRO A 36 -19.93 -3.73 15.66
N ARG A 37 -20.10 -3.75 14.34
CA ARG A 37 -20.87 -2.73 13.61
C ARG A 37 -22.18 -3.32 13.11
N ASN A 38 -23.26 -3.08 13.86
CA ASN A 38 -24.59 -3.54 13.49
C ASN A 38 -24.71 -5.09 13.48
N ILE A 39 -23.96 -5.76 14.38
CA ILE A 39 -24.04 -7.19 14.70
C ILE A 39 -24.02 -7.35 16.23
N LYS A 40 -24.42 -8.53 16.74
CA LYS A 40 -24.35 -8.84 18.16
C LYS A 40 -22.89 -8.90 18.65
N ALA A 41 -22.63 -8.36 19.84
CA ALA A 41 -21.28 -8.29 20.39
C ALA A 41 -20.69 -9.69 20.66
N GLU A 42 -21.53 -10.64 21.09
CA GLU A 42 -21.15 -12.03 21.32
C GLU A 42 -20.66 -12.70 20.02
N TYR A 43 -21.29 -12.33 18.90
CA TYR A 43 -20.90 -12.87 17.59
C TYR A 43 -19.56 -12.31 17.10
N ALA A 44 -19.28 -11.03 17.38
CA ALA A 44 -17.96 -10.43 17.10
C ALA A 44 -16.85 -11.04 17.95
N GLN A 45 -17.14 -11.40 19.21
CA GLN A 45 -16.21 -12.11 20.09
C GLN A 45 -15.87 -13.50 19.55
N GLU A 46 -16.86 -14.28 19.10
CA GLU A 46 -16.60 -15.59 18.49
C GLU A 46 -15.75 -15.49 17.22
N LEU A 47 -16.00 -14.48 16.37
CA LEU A 47 -15.17 -14.22 15.18
C LEU A 47 -13.75 -13.80 15.55
N THR A 48 -13.56 -13.11 16.67
CA THR A 48 -12.24 -12.76 17.21
C THR A 48 -11.50 -14.02 17.67
N SER A 49 -12.17 -14.94 18.38
CA SER A 49 -11.61 -16.24 18.77
C SER A 49 -11.16 -17.06 17.56
N ILE A 50 -11.96 -17.05 16.48
CA ILE A 50 -11.61 -17.71 15.22
C ILE A 50 -10.38 -17.05 14.58
N LEU A 51 -10.29 -15.71 14.58
CA LEU A 51 -9.15 -14.95 14.08
C LEU A 51 -7.86 -15.31 14.85
N VAL A 52 -7.91 -15.33 16.19
CA VAL A 52 -6.79 -15.73 17.06
C VAL A 52 -6.34 -17.16 16.73
N SER A 53 -7.29 -18.10 16.65
CA SER A 53 -7.00 -19.49 16.32
C SER A 53 -6.32 -19.61 14.95
N GLU A 54 -6.79 -18.86 13.95
CA GLU A 54 -6.25 -18.92 12.59
C GLU A 54 -4.81 -18.40 12.52
N ILE A 55 -4.51 -17.31 13.22
CA ILE A 55 -3.15 -16.77 13.31
C ILE A 55 -2.23 -17.75 14.06
N ALA A 56 -2.71 -18.37 15.14
CA ALA A 56 -1.94 -19.34 15.92
C ALA A 56 -1.56 -20.59 15.10
N LYS A 57 -2.45 -21.05 14.20
CA LYS A 57 -2.16 -22.19 13.30
C LYS A 57 -0.98 -21.94 12.37
N LEU A 58 -0.64 -20.68 12.09
CA LEU A 58 0.49 -20.34 11.21
C LEU A 58 1.85 -20.71 11.83
N LYS A 59 1.92 -20.93 13.15
CA LYS A 59 3.16 -21.27 13.90
C LYS A 59 4.34 -20.32 13.68
N LYS A 60 4.07 -19.11 13.17
CA LYS A 60 5.06 -18.05 12.89
C LYS A 60 5.06 -16.95 13.95
N PHE A 61 4.03 -16.91 14.78
CA PHE A 61 3.82 -15.86 15.76
C PHE A 61 3.38 -16.47 17.08
N GLU A 62 3.78 -15.84 18.18
CA GLU A 62 3.21 -16.10 19.49
C GLU A 62 2.00 -15.16 19.67
N VAL A 63 0.80 -15.74 19.72
CA VAL A 63 -0.46 -14.98 19.64
C VAL A 63 -1.00 -14.68 21.03
N TYR A 64 -1.35 -13.42 21.27
CA TYR A 64 -1.93 -12.92 22.50
C TYR A 64 -3.30 -12.29 22.22
N SER A 65 -4.28 -12.53 23.07
CA SER A 65 -5.58 -11.85 22.99
C SER A 65 -5.56 -10.54 23.76
N GLN A 66 -6.59 -9.72 23.54
CA GLN A 66 -6.84 -8.51 24.32
C GLN A 66 -6.93 -8.79 25.84
N GLU A 67 -7.44 -9.94 26.25
CA GLU A 67 -7.51 -10.36 27.65
C GLU A 67 -6.13 -10.67 28.24
N ASN A 68 -5.23 -11.27 27.45
CA ASN A 68 -3.85 -11.48 27.86
C ASN A 68 -3.15 -10.13 28.11
N VAL A 69 -3.35 -9.15 27.22
CA VAL A 69 -2.79 -7.80 27.40
C VAL A 69 -3.35 -7.14 28.66
N ARG A 70 -4.64 -7.27 28.95
CA ARG A 70 -5.24 -6.75 30.18
C ARG A 70 -4.55 -7.31 31.43
N THR A 71 -4.29 -8.62 31.45
CA THR A 71 -3.70 -9.32 32.59
C THR A 71 -2.23 -8.97 32.78
N ILE A 72 -1.48 -8.86 31.68
CA ILE A 72 -0.04 -8.60 31.71
C ILE A 72 0.27 -7.10 31.89
N ALA A 73 -0.51 -6.22 31.27
CA ALA A 73 -0.28 -4.77 31.28
C ALA A 73 -0.93 -4.03 32.47
N GLY A 74 -1.86 -4.69 33.18
CA GLY A 74 -2.59 -4.07 34.30
C GLY A 74 -3.52 -2.92 33.87
N TRP A 75 -3.95 -2.87 32.61
CA TRP A 75 -4.80 -1.79 32.09
C TRP A 75 -6.26 -1.91 32.57
N THR A 76 -6.90 -0.77 32.84
CA THR A 76 -8.30 -0.70 33.26
C THR A 76 -9.25 -1.01 32.11
N GLU A 77 -10.44 -1.57 32.40
CA GLU A 77 -11.45 -1.89 31.37
C GLU A 77 -11.85 -0.68 30.52
N GLU A 78 -11.87 0.51 31.10
CA GLU A 78 -12.18 1.76 30.39
C GLU A 78 -11.15 2.07 29.31
N ARG A 79 -9.86 1.82 29.57
CA ARG A 79 -8.78 1.99 28.59
C ARG A 79 -8.87 0.95 27.47
N MET A 80 -9.36 -0.25 27.78
CA MET A 80 -9.53 -1.32 26.80
C MET A 80 -10.73 -1.06 25.85
N LYS A 81 -11.78 -0.39 26.33
CA LYS A 81 -12.97 -0.05 25.55
C LYS A 81 -12.75 1.04 24.49
N LEU A 82 -11.72 1.86 24.64
CA LEU A 82 -11.42 2.95 23.69
C LEU A 82 -10.73 2.47 22.40
N GLY A 83 -10.34 1.20 22.31
CA GLY A 83 -9.60 0.63 21.18
C GLY A 83 -8.12 1.01 21.21
N CYS A 84 -7.23 0.08 20.82
CA CYS A 84 -5.78 0.29 20.87
C CYS A 84 -5.17 0.65 19.51
N THR A 85 -5.79 1.59 18.80
CA THR A 85 -5.27 2.05 17.50
C THR A 85 -4.51 3.37 17.56
N ASP A 86 -4.50 4.03 18.73
CA ASP A 86 -3.78 5.27 18.94
C ASP A 86 -2.28 5.02 19.12
N THR A 87 -1.46 5.99 18.67
CA THR A 87 0.00 5.93 18.77
C THR A 87 0.46 5.64 20.20
N GLN A 88 -0.18 6.24 21.21
CA GLN A 88 0.15 6.01 22.62
C GLN A 88 -0.14 4.57 23.07
N CYS A 89 -1.17 3.93 22.50
CA CYS A 89 -1.51 2.55 22.81
C CYS A 89 -0.55 1.57 22.11
N LEU A 90 -0.26 1.80 20.83
CA LEU A 90 0.68 0.99 20.06
C LEU A 90 2.11 1.01 20.65
N LEU A 91 2.57 2.19 21.07
CA LEU A 91 3.87 2.33 21.74
C LEU A 91 3.90 1.59 23.08
N ALA A 92 2.80 1.61 23.84
CA ALA A 92 2.71 0.89 25.10
C ALA A 92 2.74 -0.63 24.90
N LEU A 93 2.13 -1.15 23.84
CA LEU A 93 2.30 -2.56 23.44
C LEU A 93 3.74 -2.88 23.01
N GLY A 94 4.39 -1.96 22.29
CA GLY A 94 5.79 -2.13 21.87
C GLY A 94 6.76 -2.22 23.06
N GLN A 95 6.49 -1.48 24.14
CA GLN A 95 7.25 -1.57 25.40
C GLN A 95 7.11 -2.93 26.10
N MET A 96 6.08 -3.70 25.76
CA MET A 96 5.85 -5.06 26.27
C MET A 96 6.41 -6.14 25.34
N ASP A 97 7.29 -5.78 24.40
CA ASP A 97 7.89 -6.71 23.43
C ASP A 97 6.85 -7.37 22.49
N ILE A 98 5.65 -6.81 22.39
CA ILE A 98 4.69 -7.16 21.35
C ILE A 98 5.15 -6.47 20.08
N ALA A 99 5.34 -7.19 18.98
CA ALA A 99 5.86 -6.64 17.72
C ALA A 99 4.74 -6.12 16.80
N GLN A 100 3.57 -6.75 16.85
CA GLN A 100 2.44 -6.45 15.96
C GLN A 100 1.09 -6.51 16.69
N LEU A 101 0.15 -5.68 16.24
CA LEU A 101 -1.24 -5.66 16.68
C LEU A 101 -2.16 -5.84 15.48
N VAL A 102 -3.05 -6.81 15.54
CA VAL A 102 -4.18 -6.95 14.60
C VAL A 102 -5.40 -6.36 15.26
N SER A 103 -6.05 -5.39 14.61
CA SER A 103 -7.33 -4.83 15.03
C SER A 103 -8.29 -4.83 13.85
N GLY A 104 -9.58 -4.94 14.10
CA GLY A 104 -10.55 -4.98 13.02
C GLY A 104 -11.96 -4.63 13.45
N SER A 105 -12.85 -4.62 12.47
CA SER A 105 -14.29 -4.43 12.67
C SER A 105 -15.06 -5.41 11.81
N VAL A 106 -16.13 -5.98 12.36
CA VAL A 106 -17.08 -6.80 11.62
C VAL A 106 -18.44 -6.15 11.69
N GLY A 107 -19.12 -6.09 10.56
CA GLY A 107 -20.45 -5.50 10.54
C GLY A 107 -21.38 -5.97 9.45
N LYS A 108 -22.65 -5.63 9.63
CA LYS A 108 -23.71 -5.90 8.66
C LYS A 108 -24.17 -4.61 7.99
N ILE A 109 -24.04 -4.58 6.67
CA ILE A 109 -24.43 -3.47 5.82
C ILE A 109 -25.56 -3.95 4.91
N GLY A 110 -26.80 -3.64 5.29
CA GLY A 110 -28.00 -4.11 4.59
C GLY A 110 -28.12 -5.64 4.63
N THR A 111 -27.91 -6.30 3.49
CA THR A 111 -27.94 -7.77 3.35
C THR A 111 -26.57 -8.43 3.30
N ARG A 112 -25.48 -7.66 3.43
CA ARG A 112 -24.10 -8.16 3.32
C ARG A 112 -23.34 -7.95 4.62
N TYR A 113 -22.41 -8.85 4.91
CA TYR A 113 -21.48 -8.71 6.01
C TYR A 113 -20.15 -8.16 5.49
N SER A 114 -19.47 -7.37 6.30
CA SER A 114 -18.20 -6.73 5.99
C SER A 114 -17.20 -7.04 7.10
N VAL A 115 -15.99 -7.43 6.71
CA VAL A 115 -14.86 -7.65 7.61
C VAL A 115 -13.77 -6.68 7.20
N SER A 116 -13.27 -5.90 8.15
CA SER A 116 -12.10 -5.06 7.96
C SER A 116 -11.06 -5.42 8.99
N LEU A 117 -9.86 -5.81 8.56
CA LEU A 117 -8.74 -6.10 9.44
C LEU A 117 -7.58 -5.18 9.11
N SER A 118 -6.87 -4.73 10.13
CA SER A 118 -5.72 -3.85 10.06
C SER A 118 -4.61 -4.43 10.93
N LEU A 119 -3.41 -4.52 10.36
CA LEU A 119 -2.18 -4.92 11.05
C LEU A 119 -1.39 -3.67 11.38
N PHE A 120 -0.95 -3.53 12.61
CA PHE A 120 -0.16 -2.42 13.11
C PHE A 120 1.17 -2.93 13.64
N ASN A 121 2.24 -2.21 13.34
CA ASN A 121 3.52 -2.38 14.00
C ASN A 121 3.54 -1.52 15.27
N THR A 122 3.80 -2.15 16.41
CA THR A 122 3.84 -1.50 17.72
C THR A 122 5.15 -0.73 17.95
N GLN A 123 6.29 -1.22 17.42
CA GLN A 123 7.58 -0.54 17.54
C GLN A 123 7.60 0.79 16.78
N TYR A 124 6.91 0.84 15.63
CA TYR A 124 6.78 2.03 14.80
C TYR A 124 5.43 2.75 14.96
N ALA A 125 4.56 2.23 15.83
CA ALA A 125 3.20 2.73 16.09
C ALA A 125 2.41 3.12 14.83
N ARG A 126 2.43 2.26 13.80
CA ARG A 126 1.86 2.52 12.47
C ARG A 126 1.14 1.31 11.90
N SER A 127 0.15 1.53 11.04
CA SER A 127 -0.48 0.45 10.26
C SER A 127 0.50 -0.06 9.18
N GLU A 128 0.68 -1.38 9.09
CA GLU A 128 1.50 -2.08 8.10
C GLU A 128 0.67 -2.60 6.92
N ASP A 129 -0.52 -3.12 7.20
CA ASP A 129 -1.42 -3.64 6.18
C ASP A 129 -2.87 -3.49 6.64
N ALA A 130 -3.79 -3.38 5.69
CA ALA A 130 -5.22 -3.34 5.98
C ALA A 130 -6.00 -3.91 4.80
N ILE A 131 -6.96 -4.77 5.12
CA ILE A 131 -7.81 -5.45 4.15
C ILE A 131 -9.27 -5.27 4.56
N SER A 132 -10.13 -5.15 3.55
CA SER A 132 -11.58 -5.10 3.73
C SER A 132 -12.24 -6.00 2.71
N GLU A 133 -13.04 -6.94 3.19
CA GLU A 133 -13.69 -7.97 2.39
C GLU A 133 -15.18 -8.06 2.78
N PHE A 134 -16.02 -8.57 1.87
CA PHE A 134 -17.47 -8.63 2.05
C PHE A 134 -18.04 -10.01 1.68
N CYS A 135 -19.03 -10.49 2.43
CA CYS A 135 -19.77 -11.73 2.12
C CYS A 135 -21.29 -11.54 2.20
N ARG A 136 -22.03 -12.57 1.77
CA ARG A 136 -23.50 -12.52 1.67
C ARG A 136 -24.19 -13.34 2.77
N THR A 137 -23.53 -14.37 3.30
CA THR A 137 -24.09 -15.24 4.35
C THR A 137 -23.23 -15.23 5.61
N GLU A 138 -23.83 -15.67 6.73
CA GLU A 138 -23.13 -15.79 8.02
C GLU A 138 -22.09 -16.93 7.99
N ASP A 139 -22.37 -18.03 7.29
CA ASP A 139 -21.42 -19.14 7.14
C ASP A 139 -20.18 -18.73 6.33
N GLU A 140 -20.35 -17.93 5.27
CA GLU A 140 -19.24 -17.37 4.49
C GLU A 140 -18.37 -16.40 5.32
N LEU A 141 -18.91 -15.81 6.39
CA LEU A 141 -18.20 -14.83 7.21
C LEU A 141 -17.03 -15.46 7.97
N ILE A 142 -17.18 -16.71 8.41
CA ILE A 142 -16.14 -17.46 9.10
C ILE A 142 -14.95 -17.70 8.16
N GLU A 143 -15.22 -18.21 6.95
CA GLU A 143 -14.20 -18.42 5.94
C GLU A 143 -13.56 -17.10 5.49
N LEU A 144 -14.35 -16.03 5.40
CA LEU A 144 -13.87 -14.70 5.04
C LEU A 144 -12.89 -14.15 6.08
N VAL A 145 -13.19 -14.26 7.37
CA VAL A 145 -12.28 -13.83 8.45
C VAL A 145 -10.97 -14.62 8.40
N GLN A 146 -11.04 -15.94 8.23
CA GLN A 146 -9.85 -16.80 8.14
C GLN A 146 -8.99 -16.45 6.92
N ASN A 147 -9.60 -16.31 5.74
CA ASN A 147 -8.88 -15.95 4.51
C ASN A 147 -8.32 -14.53 4.60
N SER A 148 -9.05 -13.62 5.24
CA SER A 148 -8.58 -12.26 5.51
C SER A 148 -7.34 -12.29 6.41
N ALA A 149 -7.36 -13.03 7.50
CA ALA A 149 -6.20 -13.18 8.39
C ALA A 149 -4.95 -13.68 7.64
N ARG A 150 -5.11 -14.71 6.81
CA ARG A 150 -4.02 -15.26 5.98
C ARG A 150 -3.50 -14.27 4.95
N LYS A 151 -4.40 -13.53 4.28
CA LYS A 151 -4.05 -12.46 3.32
C LYS A 151 -3.30 -11.32 4.00
N LEU A 152 -3.78 -10.86 5.16
CA LEU A 152 -3.18 -9.79 5.96
C LEU A 152 -1.77 -10.16 6.44
N LEU A 153 -1.54 -11.45 6.75
CA LEU A 153 -0.24 -11.96 7.18
C LEU A 153 0.61 -12.54 6.02
N GLY A 154 0.20 -12.33 4.77
CA GLY A 154 1.01 -12.63 3.59
C GLY A 154 1.14 -14.12 3.21
N ILE A 155 0.18 -14.98 3.58
CA ILE A 155 0.14 -16.39 3.19
C ILE A 155 -1.08 -16.63 2.30
N SER A 156 -0.90 -16.56 0.98
CA SER A 156 -1.88 -17.12 0.04
C SER A 156 -1.69 -18.64 -0.04
N PRO A 157 -2.77 -19.47 -0.05
CA PRO A 157 -2.71 -20.92 -0.28
C PRO A 157 -2.18 -21.32 -1.68
N GLU A 158 -1.83 -20.35 -2.53
CA GLU A 158 -1.57 -20.56 -3.96
C GLU A 158 -0.08 -20.63 -4.34
N GLN A 159 0.83 -20.64 -3.35
CA GLN A 159 2.29 -20.71 -3.59
C GLN A 159 2.92 -22.10 -3.40
N GLU A 160 2.14 -23.19 -3.38
CA GLU A 160 2.67 -24.55 -3.25
C GLU A 160 2.71 -25.36 -4.56
N LYS A 161 2.27 -24.83 -5.72
CA LYS A 161 2.15 -25.62 -6.96
C LYS A 161 2.92 -25.15 -8.19
N ALA A 162 3.86 -24.21 -8.08
CA ALA A 162 4.70 -23.83 -9.22
C ALA A 162 6.18 -23.76 -8.86
N VAL A 163 6.73 -24.87 -8.37
CA VAL A 163 8.18 -25.10 -8.37
C VAL A 163 8.45 -26.37 -9.15
N GLU A 164 8.50 -26.27 -10.47
CA GLU A 164 9.27 -27.23 -11.26
C GLU A 164 9.99 -26.56 -12.44
N LYS A 165 11.31 -26.49 -12.27
CA LYS A 165 12.40 -26.45 -13.27
C LYS A 165 12.54 -25.24 -14.20
N VAL A 166 13.44 -24.32 -13.82
CA VAL A 166 14.36 -23.67 -14.76
C VAL A 166 15.80 -23.79 -14.22
N PRO A 167 16.81 -24.15 -15.03
CA PRO A 167 18.15 -24.50 -14.57
C PRO A 167 18.96 -23.30 -14.08
N ALA A 168 19.89 -23.60 -13.17
CA ALA A 168 20.81 -22.67 -12.52
C ALA A 168 21.63 -21.83 -13.50
N GLU A 169 21.51 -20.51 -13.39
CA GLU A 169 22.57 -19.59 -13.79
C GLU A 169 22.88 -18.62 -12.65
N LYS A 170 24.17 -18.32 -12.53
CA LYS A 170 24.93 -17.96 -11.33
C LYS A 170 24.42 -16.69 -10.64
N VAL A 171 24.21 -16.81 -9.33
CA VAL A 171 23.99 -15.69 -8.41
C VAL A 171 25.31 -14.94 -8.23
N HIS A 172 25.41 -13.74 -8.80
CA HIS A 172 26.34 -12.74 -8.29
C HIS A 172 25.68 -11.97 -7.14
N SER A 173 26.38 -12.02 -6.01
CA SER A 173 26.29 -11.24 -4.77
C SER A 173 25.45 -9.96 -4.83
N LYS A 174 24.37 -9.92 -4.02
CA LYS A 174 23.64 -8.69 -3.71
C LYS A 174 24.51 -7.73 -2.90
N VAL A 175 24.85 -6.61 -3.54
CA VAL A 175 25.04 -5.31 -2.88
C VAL A 175 23.76 -5.02 -2.07
N VAL A 176 23.91 -4.49 -0.85
CA VAL A 176 22.79 -3.87 -0.12
C VAL A 176 22.44 -2.60 -0.89
N GLU A 177 21.54 -2.73 -1.87
CA GLU A 177 21.06 -1.61 -2.68
C GLU A 177 20.22 -0.66 -1.82
N ALA A 178 20.55 0.63 -1.89
CA ALA A 178 19.74 1.70 -1.33
C ALA A 178 18.27 1.57 -1.80
N PRO A 179 17.27 2.02 -1.01
CA PRO A 179 15.87 1.96 -1.44
C PRO A 179 15.71 2.65 -2.79
N GLU A 180 15.13 1.94 -3.76
CA GLU A 180 14.92 2.42 -5.13
C GLU A 180 14.16 3.76 -5.09
N LYS A 181 14.82 4.85 -5.48
CA LYS A 181 14.26 6.20 -5.56
C LYS A 181 13.99 6.57 -7.02
N CYS A 182 12.89 7.28 -7.27
CA CYS A 182 12.54 7.83 -8.57
C CYS A 182 12.46 9.36 -8.48
N GLU A 183 13.30 10.04 -9.23
CA GLU A 183 13.28 11.50 -9.41
C GLU A 183 12.13 11.94 -10.33
N PRO A 184 11.74 13.23 -10.34
CA PRO A 184 10.70 13.70 -11.25
C PRO A 184 11.16 13.52 -12.71
N PRO A 185 10.28 13.03 -13.60
CA PRO A 185 10.62 12.79 -15.00
C PRO A 185 10.85 14.11 -15.75
N LYS A 186 11.71 14.04 -16.77
CA LYS A 186 11.76 15.05 -17.84
C LYS A 186 10.95 14.56 -19.03
N TRP A 187 9.90 15.30 -19.39
CA TRP A 187 9.11 15.04 -20.59
C TRP A 187 9.64 15.83 -21.78
N ASN A 188 9.53 15.22 -22.95
CA ASN A 188 9.87 15.82 -24.22
C ASN A 188 8.59 16.17 -24.99
N ILE A 189 8.65 17.24 -25.78
CA ILE A 189 7.56 17.57 -26.70
C ILE A 189 7.38 16.41 -27.68
N GLY A 190 6.16 15.90 -27.78
CA GLY A 190 5.84 14.72 -28.57
C GLY A 190 5.61 13.46 -27.75
N ASP A 191 6.06 13.39 -26.49
CA ASP A 191 5.75 12.28 -25.59
C ASP A 191 4.23 12.10 -25.52
N SER A 192 3.75 10.86 -25.65
CA SER A 192 2.31 10.59 -25.65
C SER A 192 1.95 9.25 -25.03
N TRP A 193 0.74 9.20 -24.48
CA TRP A 193 0.18 8.04 -23.80
C TRP A 193 -1.28 7.88 -24.19
N ILE A 194 -1.71 6.65 -24.46
CA ILE A 194 -3.11 6.32 -24.75
C ILE A 194 -3.64 5.45 -23.62
N TYR A 195 -4.75 5.87 -23.01
CA TYR A 195 -5.37 5.17 -21.89
C TYR A 195 -6.73 4.60 -22.28
N ARG A 196 -7.02 3.39 -21.80
CA ARG A 196 -8.38 2.83 -21.74
C ARG A 196 -8.99 3.21 -20.40
N TYR A 197 -10.23 3.67 -20.41
CA TYR A 197 -10.99 4.00 -19.22
C TYR A 197 -12.06 2.95 -18.91
N GLU A 198 -12.63 3.00 -17.70
CA GLU A 198 -13.70 2.08 -17.26
C GLU A 198 -14.97 2.16 -18.12
N ASP A 199 -15.27 3.33 -18.68
CA ASP A 199 -16.36 3.55 -19.64
C ASP A 199 -16.11 2.92 -21.03
N GLY A 200 -14.97 2.24 -21.21
CA GLY A 200 -14.54 1.65 -22.48
C GLY A 200 -13.91 2.64 -23.47
N SER A 201 -13.97 3.95 -23.19
CA SER A 201 -13.35 4.96 -24.04
C SER A 201 -11.83 4.86 -23.99
N SER A 202 -11.19 5.25 -25.10
CA SER A 202 -9.74 5.45 -25.15
C SER A 202 -9.45 6.92 -25.36
N ARG A 203 -8.47 7.47 -24.64
CA ARG A 203 -8.09 8.88 -24.77
C ARG A 203 -6.58 9.06 -24.81
N LYS A 204 -6.10 9.87 -25.73
CA LYS A 204 -4.69 10.26 -25.87
C LYS A 204 -4.35 11.49 -25.04
N GLU A 205 -3.23 11.42 -24.33
CA GLU A 205 -2.52 12.54 -23.72
C GLU A 205 -1.22 12.76 -24.52
N LYS A 206 -0.92 14.00 -24.93
CA LYS A 206 0.32 14.32 -25.65
C LYS A 206 0.98 15.59 -25.10
N VAL A 207 2.28 15.55 -24.85
CA VAL A 207 3.05 16.75 -24.52
C VAL A 207 3.19 17.59 -25.80
N VAL A 208 2.58 18.77 -25.79
CA VAL A 208 2.54 19.68 -26.95
C VAL A 208 3.39 20.94 -26.75
N GLY A 209 3.86 21.18 -25.53
CA GLY A 209 4.68 22.34 -25.26
C GLY A 209 5.38 22.28 -23.92
N GLU A 210 6.41 23.10 -23.81
CA GLU A 210 7.20 23.29 -22.61
C GLU A 210 7.37 24.80 -22.39
N LYS A 211 7.08 25.25 -21.17
CA LYS A 211 7.34 26.62 -20.68
C LYS A 211 8.40 26.56 -19.59
N LYS A 212 8.87 27.70 -19.09
CA LYS A 212 9.86 27.76 -18.01
C LYS A 212 9.56 26.77 -16.87
N ASP A 213 8.36 26.85 -16.30
CA ASP A 213 7.98 26.09 -15.10
C ASP A 213 6.99 24.93 -15.37
N PHE A 214 6.47 24.82 -16.60
CA PHE A 214 5.37 23.90 -16.91
C PHE A 214 5.58 23.07 -18.17
N TYR A 215 5.15 21.81 -18.14
CA TYR A 215 4.81 21.04 -19.32
C TYR A 215 3.34 21.24 -19.68
N LEU A 216 3.03 21.33 -20.97
CA LEU A 216 1.66 21.39 -21.50
C LEU A 216 1.31 20.07 -22.16
N VAL A 217 0.32 19.38 -21.59
CA VAL A 217 -0.22 18.11 -22.09
C VAL A 217 -1.59 18.36 -22.68
N GLU A 218 -1.74 18.15 -23.97
CA GLU A 218 -3.03 18.23 -24.67
C GLU A 218 -3.80 16.91 -24.52
N LEU A 219 -5.08 17.04 -24.22
CA LEU A 219 -6.06 15.97 -24.21
C LEU A 219 -6.87 16.01 -25.52
N GLU A 220 -7.51 14.89 -25.85
CA GLU A 220 -8.58 14.89 -26.85
C GLU A 220 -9.65 15.95 -26.51
N GLY A 221 -10.08 16.69 -27.53
CA GLY A 221 -10.99 17.85 -27.36
C GLY A 221 -10.28 19.19 -27.14
N GLY A 222 -8.95 19.26 -27.25
CA GLY A 222 -8.19 20.52 -27.28
C GLY A 222 -7.94 21.18 -25.92
N VAL A 223 -8.36 20.53 -24.83
CA VAL A 223 -8.03 20.96 -23.47
C VAL A 223 -6.56 20.68 -23.18
N ARG A 224 -5.84 21.66 -22.63
CA ARG A 224 -4.44 21.51 -22.21
C ARG A 224 -4.31 21.52 -20.70
N LEU A 225 -3.53 20.58 -20.18
CA LEU A 225 -3.19 20.43 -18.78
C LEU A 225 -1.77 20.96 -18.55
N ALA A 226 -1.58 21.83 -17.56
CA ALA A 226 -0.26 22.35 -17.21
C ALA A 226 0.28 21.65 -15.96
N TYR A 227 1.34 20.87 -16.15
CA TYR A 227 2.06 20.14 -15.12
C TYR A 227 3.31 20.90 -14.71
N GLU A 228 3.49 21.16 -13.42
CA GLU A 228 4.71 21.80 -12.91
C GLU A 228 5.91 20.86 -13.05
N LYS A 229 7.02 21.32 -13.64
CA LYS A 229 8.14 20.44 -14.00
C LYS A 229 8.78 19.71 -12.83
N ASN A 230 8.93 20.38 -11.70
CA ASN A 230 9.68 19.84 -10.56
C ASN A 230 8.86 18.84 -9.75
N SER A 231 7.55 19.03 -9.68
CA SER A 231 6.67 18.21 -8.85
C SER A 231 5.78 17.26 -9.65
N MET A 232 5.65 17.47 -10.97
CA MET A 232 4.68 16.80 -11.85
C MET A 232 3.23 16.91 -11.39
N ASN A 233 2.93 17.90 -10.55
CA ASN A 233 1.57 18.16 -10.12
C ASN A 233 0.81 19.00 -11.13
N LEU A 234 -0.48 18.69 -11.31
CA LEU A 234 -1.34 19.43 -12.20
C LEU A 234 -1.77 20.74 -11.53
N LYS A 235 -1.33 21.88 -12.07
CA LYS A 235 -1.62 23.20 -11.45
C LYS A 235 -2.77 23.93 -12.11
N MET A 236 -2.99 23.73 -13.41
CA MET A 236 -4.06 24.39 -14.14
C MET A 236 -4.50 23.61 -15.38
N ARG A 237 -5.72 23.90 -15.82
CA ARG A 237 -6.30 23.47 -17.09
C ARG A 237 -6.57 24.70 -17.97
N ILE A 238 -6.34 24.56 -19.26
CA ILE A 238 -6.50 25.59 -20.27
C ILE A 238 -7.48 25.05 -21.32
N PHE A 239 -8.62 25.71 -21.47
CA PHE A 239 -9.66 25.30 -22.42
C PHE A 239 -9.37 25.83 -23.83
N PRO A 240 -9.98 25.22 -24.87
CA PRO A 240 -10.07 25.86 -26.18
C PRO A 240 -10.58 27.30 -26.06
N GLY A 241 -9.91 28.26 -26.71
CA GLY A 241 -10.20 29.70 -26.54
C GLY A 241 -9.42 30.39 -25.41
N GLY A 242 -8.58 29.67 -24.66
CA GLY A 242 -7.57 30.27 -23.77
C GLY A 242 -8.00 30.54 -22.33
N LYS A 243 -9.27 30.27 -21.96
CA LYS A 243 -9.73 30.31 -20.57
C LYS A 243 -8.88 29.37 -19.70
N ARG A 244 -8.42 29.86 -18.55
CA ARG A 244 -7.59 29.09 -17.61
C ARG A 244 -8.33 28.88 -16.30
N GLU A 245 -8.21 27.67 -15.75
CA GLU A 245 -8.74 27.32 -14.44
C GLU A 245 -7.65 26.65 -13.61
N ASN A 246 -7.43 27.16 -12.40
CA ASN A 246 -6.49 26.54 -11.46
C ASN A 246 -7.08 25.23 -10.95
N MET A 247 -6.23 24.21 -10.82
CA MET A 247 -6.67 22.95 -10.24
C MET A 247 -6.85 23.08 -8.72
N THR A 248 -7.91 22.45 -8.24
CA THR A 248 -8.22 22.29 -6.81
C THR A 248 -8.13 20.81 -6.41
N GLY A 249 -8.20 20.55 -5.11
CA GLY A 249 -8.21 19.19 -4.57
C GLY A 249 -6.88 18.45 -4.70
N TRP A 250 -6.98 17.11 -4.72
CA TRP A 250 -5.83 16.23 -4.53
C TRP A 250 -4.81 16.27 -5.67
N VAL A 251 -5.25 16.51 -6.91
CA VAL A 251 -4.40 16.52 -8.12
C VAL A 251 -3.32 17.61 -8.12
N LYS A 252 -3.47 18.65 -7.29
CA LYS A 252 -2.49 19.73 -7.12
C LYS A 252 -1.22 19.29 -6.38
N ASN A 253 -1.31 18.20 -5.61
CA ASN A 253 -0.21 17.59 -4.85
C ASN A 253 -0.26 16.05 -4.94
N ALA A 254 -0.63 15.53 -6.11
CA ALA A 254 -0.64 14.10 -6.38
C ALA A 254 0.75 13.45 -6.36
N TYR A 255 1.83 14.23 -6.45
CA TYR A 255 3.18 13.71 -6.34
C TYR A 255 4.00 14.55 -5.38
N ASN A 256 4.89 13.85 -4.68
CA ASN A 256 5.99 14.42 -3.93
C ASN A 256 7.25 13.66 -4.34
N PHE A 257 7.93 14.13 -5.38
CA PHE A 257 9.19 13.54 -5.82
C PHE A 257 10.36 13.96 -4.89
N PRO A 258 11.43 13.15 -4.77
CA PRO A 258 11.57 11.81 -5.33
C PRO A 258 10.63 10.81 -4.67
N LEU A 259 10.11 9.86 -5.44
CA LEU A 259 9.29 8.74 -4.94
C LEU A 259 10.20 7.63 -4.44
N PHE A 260 9.89 7.06 -3.29
CA PHE A 260 10.57 5.88 -2.75
C PHE A 260 9.59 5.11 -1.84
N PRO A 261 9.72 3.77 -1.72
CA PRO A 261 8.84 2.99 -0.86
C PRO A 261 8.77 3.56 0.57
N GLY A 262 7.56 3.68 1.10
CA GLY A 262 7.32 4.25 2.43
C GLY A 262 7.23 5.77 2.48
N LYS A 263 7.50 6.51 1.39
CA LYS A 263 7.31 7.97 1.38
C LYS A 263 5.84 8.32 1.59
N GLN A 264 5.56 9.24 2.50
CA GLN A 264 4.22 9.72 2.82
C GLN A 264 4.15 11.25 2.71
N TRP A 265 2.98 11.76 2.36
CA TRP A 265 2.67 13.18 2.47
C TRP A 265 1.16 13.39 2.63
N SER A 266 0.77 14.48 3.27
CA SER A 266 -0.63 14.82 3.46
C SER A 266 -0.84 16.32 3.40
N PHE A 267 -2.08 16.73 3.16
CA PHE A 267 -2.49 18.12 3.28
C PHE A 267 -3.99 18.21 3.49
N SER A 268 -4.43 19.26 4.16
CA SER A 268 -5.85 19.59 4.27
C SER A 268 -6.21 20.74 3.34
N TYR A 269 -7.46 20.76 2.87
CA TYR A 269 -8.02 21.90 2.16
C TYR A 269 -9.52 22.02 2.42
N SER A 270 -10.02 23.24 2.31
CA SER A 270 -11.43 23.56 2.50
C SER A 270 -12.06 23.96 1.16
N THR A 271 -13.29 23.52 0.93
CA THR A 271 -14.15 24.00 -0.15
C THR A 271 -15.46 24.53 0.44
N ALA A 272 -16.30 25.13 -0.41
CA ALA A 272 -17.66 25.48 0.00
C ALA A 272 -18.49 24.27 0.50
N THR A 273 -18.10 23.05 0.12
CA THR A 273 -18.83 21.81 0.45
C THR A 273 -18.21 21.04 1.62
N GLY A 274 -17.06 21.44 2.15
CA GLY A 274 -16.47 20.82 3.35
C GLY A 274 -14.96 20.94 3.48
N ASP A 275 -14.46 20.40 4.59
CA ASP A 275 -13.03 20.30 4.90
C ASP A 275 -12.56 18.88 4.64
N TYR A 276 -11.46 18.74 3.89
CA TYR A 276 -10.92 17.45 3.47
C TYR A 276 -9.50 17.28 3.94
N LEU A 277 -9.19 16.09 4.45
CA LEU A 277 -7.83 15.59 4.65
C LEU A 277 -7.47 14.67 3.49
N ASN A 278 -6.34 14.97 2.84
CA ASN A 278 -5.77 14.14 1.78
C ASN A 278 -4.48 13.50 2.27
N GLU A 279 -4.37 12.19 2.16
CA GLU A 279 -3.21 11.41 2.60
C GLU A 279 -2.69 10.55 1.46
N PHE A 280 -1.37 10.51 1.31
CA PHE A 280 -0.69 9.80 0.24
C PHE A 280 0.44 8.96 0.80
N GLN A 281 0.65 7.78 0.21
CA GLN A 281 1.79 6.93 0.49
C GLN A 281 2.28 6.22 -0.77
N VAL A 282 3.59 6.17 -0.96
CA VAL A 282 4.21 5.19 -1.86
C VAL A 282 4.24 3.86 -1.11
N SER A 283 3.21 3.02 -1.29
CA SER A 283 3.05 1.80 -0.48
C SER A 283 4.10 0.74 -0.78
N ARG A 284 4.43 0.54 -2.07
CA ARG A 284 5.44 -0.43 -2.50
C ARG A 284 5.88 -0.21 -3.94
N ILE A 285 6.88 -0.98 -4.35
CA ILE A 285 7.22 -1.19 -5.76
C ILE A 285 6.71 -2.56 -6.17
N GLU A 286 6.00 -2.63 -7.29
CA GLU A 286 5.51 -3.89 -7.85
C GLU A 286 5.47 -3.85 -9.37
N ASP A 287 5.47 -5.03 -9.99
CA ASP A 287 5.28 -5.15 -11.42
C ASP A 287 3.79 -5.11 -11.76
N VAL A 288 3.45 -4.27 -12.75
CA VAL A 288 2.09 -4.13 -13.27
C VAL A 288 2.08 -4.42 -14.77
N SER A 289 1.20 -5.31 -15.18
CA SER A 289 0.94 -5.59 -16.59
C SER A 289 -0.26 -4.80 -17.09
N THR A 290 -0.13 -4.19 -18.27
CA THR A 290 -1.20 -3.56 -19.03
C THR A 290 -1.09 -3.97 -20.50
N LEU A 291 -2.01 -3.48 -21.35
CA LEU A 291 -1.91 -3.69 -22.81
C LEU A 291 -0.63 -3.09 -23.43
N ALA A 292 -0.01 -2.11 -22.76
CA ALA A 292 1.26 -1.51 -23.19
C ALA A 292 2.50 -2.33 -22.79
N GLY A 293 2.35 -3.41 -22.01
CA GLY A 293 3.44 -4.26 -21.53
C GLY A 293 3.49 -4.38 -20.00
N ARG A 294 4.61 -4.89 -19.49
CA ARG A 294 4.89 -5.07 -18.06
C ARG A 294 5.84 -3.98 -17.56
N PHE A 295 5.53 -3.39 -16.42
CA PHE A 295 6.23 -2.23 -15.87
C PHE A 295 6.47 -2.38 -14.38
N ARG A 296 7.72 -2.17 -13.94
CA ARG A 296 8.05 -1.95 -12.53
C ARG A 296 7.54 -0.56 -12.11
N CYS A 297 6.69 -0.50 -11.11
CA CYS A 297 5.93 0.68 -10.75
C CYS A 297 5.98 0.99 -9.25
N PHE A 298 6.01 2.28 -8.93
CA PHE A 298 5.71 2.79 -7.59
C PHE A 298 4.19 2.86 -7.45
N LYS A 299 3.62 2.05 -6.56
CA LYS A 299 2.20 2.15 -6.20
C LYS A 299 2.04 3.31 -5.23
N ILE A 300 1.23 4.29 -5.62
CA ILE A 300 0.88 5.43 -4.78
C ILE A 300 -0.58 5.30 -4.42
N ASP A 301 -0.84 5.21 -3.12
CA ASP A 301 -2.18 5.15 -2.56
C ASP A 301 -2.54 6.53 -2.00
N PHE A 302 -3.74 6.99 -2.37
CA PHE A 302 -4.33 8.24 -1.93
C PHE A 302 -5.65 7.98 -1.25
N VAL A 303 -5.87 8.57 -0.08
CA VAL A 303 -7.14 8.57 0.63
C VAL A 303 -7.57 10.01 0.90
N GLN A 304 -8.86 10.28 0.68
CA GLN A 304 -9.52 11.51 1.05
C GLN A 304 -10.59 11.23 2.09
N THR A 305 -10.51 11.95 3.20
CA THR A 305 -11.47 11.88 4.30
C THR A 305 -12.12 13.24 4.50
N GLY A 306 -13.45 13.30 4.46
CA GLY A 306 -14.19 14.50 4.82
C GLY A 306 -14.23 14.66 6.34
N ARG A 307 -13.81 15.79 6.90
CA ARG A 307 -13.78 15.97 8.37
C ARG A 307 -15.16 15.99 9.03
N LYS A 308 -16.21 16.26 8.25
CA LYS A 308 -17.62 16.32 8.70
C LYS A 308 -18.49 15.22 8.09
N SER A 309 -17.87 14.25 7.41
CA SER A 309 -18.56 13.17 6.70
C SER A 309 -17.96 11.83 7.10
N SER A 310 -18.80 10.81 7.26
CA SER A 310 -18.34 9.42 7.41
C SER A 310 -17.85 8.83 6.08
N LEU A 311 -18.03 9.56 4.97
CA LEU A 311 -17.62 9.08 3.66
C LEU A 311 -16.14 9.40 3.38
N SER A 312 -15.46 8.44 2.78
CA SER A 312 -14.09 8.56 2.26
C SER A 312 -13.98 8.03 0.83
N GLY A 313 -13.01 8.56 0.11
CA GLY A 313 -12.66 8.10 -1.23
C GLY A 313 -11.19 7.75 -1.31
N TRP A 314 -10.84 6.74 -2.09
CA TRP A 314 -9.46 6.34 -2.34
C TRP A 314 -9.15 6.28 -3.84
N VAL A 315 -7.87 6.49 -4.17
CA VAL A 315 -7.31 6.29 -5.51
C VAL A 315 -5.95 5.61 -5.37
N SER A 316 -5.76 4.49 -6.05
CA SER A 316 -4.44 3.88 -6.23
C SER A 316 -3.97 4.13 -7.65
N TYR A 317 -2.73 4.57 -7.83
CA TYR A 317 -2.13 4.74 -9.14
C TYR A 317 -0.68 4.27 -9.17
N TRP A 318 -0.31 3.69 -10.31
CA TRP A 318 0.97 3.03 -10.49
C TRP A 318 1.84 3.86 -11.41
N TYR A 319 2.83 4.53 -10.85
CA TYR A 319 3.77 5.35 -11.61
C TYR A 319 4.94 4.49 -12.10
N SER A 320 5.22 4.49 -13.40
CA SER A 320 6.40 3.82 -13.94
C SER A 320 7.47 4.83 -14.38
N PRO A 321 8.72 4.70 -13.88
CA PRO A 321 9.84 5.49 -14.39
C PRO A 321 10.06 5.26 -15.90
N LYS A 322 9.82 4.03 -16.39
CA LYS A 322 9.99 3.64 -17.79
C LYS A 322 9.06 4.41 -18.73
N THR A 323 7.80 4.60 -18.35
CA THR A 323 6.83 5.35 -19.16
C THR A 323 6.78 6.83 -18.79
N LYS A 324 7.52 7.24 -17.75
CA LYS A 324 7.50 8.58 -17.14
C LYS A 324 6.09 9.03 -16.72
N ARG A 325 5.16 8.08 -16.52
CA ARG A 325 3.73 8.35 -16.32
C ARG A 325 3.03 7.21 -15.55
N THR A 326 1.77 7.42 -15.17
CA THR A 326 0.97 6.36 -14.57
C THR A 326 0.58 5.33 -15.61
N VAL A 327 0.75 4.04 -15.30
CA VAL A 327 0.35 2.94 -16.20
C VAL A 327 -1.04 2.42 -15.85
N LYS A 328 -1.47 2.61 -14.60
CA LYS A 328 -2.77 2.16 -14.11
C LYS A 328 -3.28 3.12 -13.03
N ARG A 329 -4.61 3.21 -12.93
CA ARG A 329 -5.32 3.89 -11.84
C ARG A 329 -6.57 3.10 -11.49
N LYS A 330 -6.83 2.96 -10.20
CA LYS A 330 -8.08 2.46 -9.62
C LYS A 330 -8.64 3.52 -8.68
N VAL A 331 -9.96 3.59 -8.61
CA VAL A 331 -10.70 4.55 -7.80
C VAL A 331 -11.77 3.77 -7.04
N GLY A 332 -12.05 4.17 -5.80
CA GLY A 332 -13.17 3.66 -5.03
C GLY A 332 -13.44 4.50 -3.80
N GLY A 333 -14.39 4.09 -2.98
CA GLY A 333 -14.77 4.85 -1.79
C GLY A 333 -16.03 4.30 -1.15
N THR A 334 -16.38 4.82 0.02
CA THR A 334 -17.63 4.50 0.69
C THR A 334 -18.80 5.16 -0.03
N GLY A 335 -19.81 4.38 -0.39
CA GLY A 335 -20.94 4.87 -1.19
C GLY A 335 -20.49 5.48 -2.52
N ASN A 336 -21.22 6.49 -2.98
CA ASN A 336 -20.94 7.19 -4.24
C ASN A 336 -20.01 8.40 -4.04
N TYR A 337 -18.93 8.26 -3.27
CA TYR A 337 -18.05 9.37 -2.88
C TYR A 337 -17.54 10.18 -4.09
N TRP A 338 -17.18 9.50 -5.18
CA TRP A 338 -16.66 10.13 -6.39
C TRP A 338 -17.71 10.42 -7.47
N ALA A 339 -19.02 10.26 -7.20
CA ALA A 339 -20.04 10.39 -8.24
C ALA A 339 -20.08 11.77 -8.93
N GLY A 340 -19.71 12.84 -8.22
CA GLY A 340 -19.58 14.19 -8.81
C GLY A 340 -18.30 14.40 -9.62
N SER A 341 -17.37 13.44 -9.61
CA SER A 341 -16.06 13.53 -10.27
C SER A 341 -15.99 12.57 -11.46
N THR A 342 -16.81 12.81 -12.48
CA THR A 342 -16.90 11.96 -13.69
C THR A 342 -15.57 11.82 -14.45
N TRP A 343 -14.63 12.75 -14.26
CA TRP A 343 -13.28 12.69 -14.82
C TRP A 343 -12.33 11.73 -14.05
N LEU A 344 -12.70 11.36 -12.83
CA LEU A 344 -11.95 10.49 -11.92
C LEU A 344 -12.52 9.08 -11.97
N GLN A 345 -12.03 8.31 -12.94
CA GLN A 345 -12.37 6.89 -13.12
C GLN A 345 -11.11 6.04 -13.27
N GLY A 346 -11.25 4.73 -13.12
CA GLY A 346 -10.15 3.80 -13.40
C GLY A 346 -9.67 3.91 -14.85
N ARG A 347 -8.38 3.66 -15.04
CA ARG A 347 -7.76 3.65 -16.37
C ARG A 347 -6.51 2.79 -16.42
N GLU A 348 -6.19 2.29 -17.61
CA GLU A 348 -4.99 1.50 -17.89
C GLU A 348 -4.32 2.00 -19.18
N LEU A 349 -2.98 1.98 -19.20
CA LEU A 349 -2.18 2.38 -20.34
C LEU A 349 -2.25 1.30 -21.43
N ILE A 350 -2.65 1.70 -22.65
CA ILE A 350 -2.73 0.83 -23.83
C ILE A 350 -1.46 0.91 -24.65
N SER A 351 -0.94 2.12 -24.86
CA SER A 351 0.29 2.35 -25.60
C SER A 351 0.90 3.68 -25.20
N TYR A 352 2.18 3.85 -25.48
CA TYR A 352 2.91 5.09 -25.23
C TYR A 352 4.03 5.26 -26.26
N GLU A 353 4.42 6.51 -26.50
CA GLU A 353 5.52 6.89 -27.39
C GLU A 353 6.32 7.98 -26.67
N LEU A 354 7.60 7.73 -26.39
CA LEU A 354 8.50 8.73 -25.79
C LEU A 354 9.51 9.17 -26.85
N LYS A 355 9.84 10.47 -26.86
CA LYS A 355 10.83 11.08 -27.74
C LYS A 355 12.20 11.22 -27.10
#